data_AF-A0A377VEH8-F1
#
_entry.id   AF-A0A377VEH8-F1
#
_cell.length_a   1.000
_cell.length_b   1.000
_cell.length_c   1.000
_cell.angle_alpha   90.00
_cell.angle_beta   90.00
_cell.angle_gamma   90.00
#
_symmetry.space_group_name_H-M   'P 1'
#
loop_
_entity.id
_entity.type
_entity.pdbx_description
1 polymer ?
#
loop_
_entity_poly.entity_id
_entity_poly.type
_entity_poly.pdbx_seq_one_letter_code
_entity_poly.pdbx_strand_id
1 'polypeptide(L)'
;MFGTVPDYFAQSNKNISILVQIESQTGVDNVEAIAAAEGVDGVFVGPSDLAAALGHLGNAAHPEVQRAIQHIFASAKKHGKPSGILAPVEADARRYLEWGATFVAVGSDLGVFRSATQKLADAFKK
;
A
#
# COMPACT_ATOMS: atom_id res chain seq x y z
N MET A 1 24.98 -18.79 -18.86
CA MET A 1 24.77 -20.13 -18.25
C MET A 1 23.56 -20.01 -17.33
N PHE A 2 22.62 -20.96 -17.37
CA PHE A 2 21.40 -20.95 -16.54
C PHE A 2 21.48 -22.05 -15.47
N GLY A 3 20.71 -21.95 -14.39
CA GLY A 3 20.70 -22.95 -13.30
C GLY A 3 21.84 -22.81 -12.30
N THR A 4 22.41 -21.61 -12.15
CA THR A 4 23.59 -21.35 -11.31
C THR A 4 23.26 -21.08 -9.84
N VAL A 5 21.96 -21.01 -9.47
CA VAL A 5 21.53 -20.78 -8.08
C VAL A 5 21.51 -22.13 -7.35
N PRO A 6 22.37 -22.34 -6.34
CA PRO A 6 22.36 -23.57 -5.55
C PRO A 6 21.01 -23.75 -4.83
N ASP A 7 20.56 -25.00 -4.70
CA ASP A 7 19.33 -25.37 -3.98
C ASP A 7 18.08 -24.59 -4.38
N TYR A 8 18.02 -24.09 -5.62
CA TYR A 8 16.95 -23.21 -6.10
C TYR A 8 15.55 -23.73 -5.76
N PHE A 9 15.25 -25.00 -6.05
CA PHE A 9 13.92 -25.55 -5.78
C PHE A 9 13.57 -25.62 -4.29
N ALA A 10 14.55 -25.80 -3.40
CA ALA A 10 14.31 -25.84 -1.97
C ALA A 10 14.22 -24.44 -1.35
N GLN A 11 14.94 -23.46 -1.91
CA GLN A 11 15.01 -22.10 -1.38
C GLN A 11 13.94 -21.17 -1.96
N SER A 12 13.58 -21.33 -3.23
CA SER A 12 12.69 -20.39 -3.95
C SER A 12 11.37 -20.19 -3.21
N ASN A 13 10.70 -21.28 -2.80
CA ASN A 13 9.42 -21.21 -2.08
C ASN A 13 9.48 -20.44 -0.74
N LYS A 14 10.65 -20.31 -0.10
CA LYS A 14 10.82 -19.62 1.19
C LYS A 14 11.27 -18.17 1.05
N ASN A 15 11.58 -17.73 -0.17
CA ASN A 15 12.15 -16.42 -0.47
C ASN A 15 11.23 -15.56 -1.36
N ILE A 16 9.96 -15.93 -1.49
CA ILE A 16 8.95 -15.11 -2.16
C ILE A 16 8.25 -14.26 -1.09
N SER A 17 8.12 -12.96 -1.34
CA SER A 17 7.29 -12.07 -0.52
C SER A 17 5.91 -11.90 -1.12
N ILE A 18 4.86 -12.13 -0.32
CA ILE A 18 3.47 -11.95 -0.72
C ILE A 18 2.87 -10.75 0.03
N LEU A 19 2.55 -9.70 -0.71
CA LEU A 19 1.87 -8.52 -0.21
C LEU A 19 0.45 -8.49 -0.80
N VAL A 20 -0.57 -8.54 0.06
CA VAL A 20 -1.97 -8.58 -0.37
C VAL A 20 -2.60 -7.20 -0.28
N GLN A 21 -3.40 -6.82 -1.28
CA GLN A 21 -4.11 -5.55 -1.26
C GLN A 21 -5.50 -5.69 -0.62
N ILE A 22 -5.78 -4.81 0.34
CA ILE A 22 -7.11 -4.62 0.93
C ILE A 22 -7.68 -3.30 0.43
N GLU A 23 -8.61 -3.40 -0.50
CA GLU A 23 -9.16 -2.25 -1.23
C GLU A 23 -10.64 -2.39 -1.59
N SER A 24 -11.34 -3.29 -0.89
CA SER A 24 -12.78 -3.51 -1.04
C SER A 24 -13.44 -3.71 0.32
N GLN A 25 -14.75 -3.50 0.42
CA GLN A 25 -15.51 -3.75 1.65
C GLN A 25 -15.29 -5.18 2.16
N THR A 26 -15.41 -6.18 1.28
CA THR A 26 -15.18 -7.59 1.65
C THR A 26 -13.75 -7.82 2.15
N GLY A 27 -12.75 -7.13 1.58
CA GLY A 27 -11.37 -7.20 2.07
C GLY A 27 -11.23 -6.63 3.48
N VAL A 28 -11.90 -5.50 3.77
CA VAL A 28 -11.94 -4.91 5.11
C VAL A 28 -12.59 -5.87 6.10
N ASP A 29 -13.75 -6.44 5.75
CA ASP A 29 -14.49 -7.34 6.63
C ASP A 29 -13.71 -8.62 6.99
N ASN A 30 -12.82 -9.06 6.09
CA ASN A 30 -12.01 -10.26 6.25
C ASN A 30 -10.54 -9.99 6.61
N VAL A 31 -10.17 -8.75 6.92
CA VAL A 31 -8.77 -8.33 7.08
C VAL A 31 -8.03 -9.14 8.15
N GLU A 32 -8.71 -9.54 9.22
CA GLU A 32 -8.14 -10.36 10.30
C GLU A 32 -7.76 -11.76 9.79
N ALA A 33 -8.66 -12.44 9.08
CA ALA A 33 -8.41 -13.76 8.52
C ALA A 33 -7.32 -13.72 7.44
N ILE A 34 -7.33 -12.68 6.60
CA ILE A 34 -6.32 -12.48 5.55
C ILE A 34 -4.94 -12.23 6.18
N ALA A 35 -4.84 -11.36 7.18
CA ALA A 35 -3.57 -11.08 7.86
C ALA A 35 -3.04 -12.28 8.65
N ALA A 36 -3.91 -13.18 9.13
CA ALA A 36 -3.53 -14.41 9.82
C ALA A 36 -3.06 -15.54 8.87
N ALA A 37 -3.31 -15.43 7.57
CA ALA A 37 -3.01 -16.49 6.62
C ALA A 37 -1.50 -16.78 6.52
N GLU A 38 -1.16 -18.07 6.47
CA GLU A 38 0.21 -18.51 6.23
C GLU A 38 0.68 -18.07 4.83
N GLY A 39 1.92 -17.58 4.75
CA GLY A 39 2.52 -17.07 3.52
C GLY A 39 2.17 -15.62 3.17
N VAL A 40 1.25 -14.95 3.88
CA VAL A 40 1.08 -13.50 3.74
C VAL A 40 2.17 -12.78 4.53
N ASP A 41 3.01 -12.02 3.84
CA ASP A 41 4.13 -11.30 4.44
C ASP A 41 3.80 -9.85 4.79
N GLY A 42 2.74 -9.29 4.21
CA GLY A 42 2.31 -7.93 4.51
C GLY A 42 0.95 -7.58 3.91
N VAL A 43 0.32 -6.57 4.51
CA VAL A 43 -0.99 -6.06 4.08
C VAL A 43 -0.83 -4.67 3.50
N PHE A 44 -1.22 -4.49 2.25
CA PHE A 44 -1.16 -3.21 1.54
C PHE A 44 -2.55 -2.63 1.36
N VAL A 45 -2.68 -1.31 1.45
CA VAL A 45 -3.95 -0.60 1.21
C VAL A 45 -3.88 0.12 -0.13
N GLY A 46 -4.85 -0.15 -1.00
CA GLY A 46 -5.12 0.61 -2.22
C GLY A 46 -6.12 1.73 -1.94
N PRO A 47 -5.69 2.99 -1.66
CA PRO A 47 -6.60 4.01 -1.15
C PRO A 47 -7.65 4.46 -2.16
N SER A 48 -7.33 4.45 -3.47
CA SER A 48 -8.26 4.85 -4.52
C SER A 48 -9.43 3.87 -4.64
N ASP A 49 -9.13 2.57 -4.76
CA ASP A 49 -10.13 1.52 -4.87
C ASP A 49 -10.90 1.33 -3.56
N LEU A 50 -10.21 1.43 -2.40
CA LEU A 50 -10.89 1.42 -1.10
C LEU A 50 -11.88 2.58 -0.97
N ALA A 51 -11.49 3.78 -1.39
CA ALA A 51 -12.39 4.93 -1.37
C ALA A 51 -13.60 4.71 -2.28
N ALA A 52 -13.39 4.20 -3.50
CA ALA A 52 -14.47 3.86 -4.42
C ALA A 52 -15.42 2.79 -3.83
N ALA A 53 -14.87 1.73 -3.24
CA ALA A 53 -15.63 0.64 -2.63
C ALA A 53 -16.49 1.09 -1.45
N LEU A 54 -16.05 2.13 -0.73
CA LEU A 54 -16.79 2.73 0.38
C LEU A 54 -17.71 3.89 -0.06
N GLY A 55 -17.91 4.10 -1.36
CA GLY A 55 -18.79 5.14 -1.90
C GLY A 55 -18.18 6.55 -1.95
N HIS A 56 -16.87 6.68 -1.76
CA HIS A 56 -16.11 7.93 -1.73
C HIS A 56 -15.13 8.03 -2.92
N LEU A 57 -15.60 7.72 -4.14
CA LEU A 57 -14.78 7.72 -5.35
C LEU A 57 -13.96 9.02 -5.50
N GLY A 58 -12.63 8.88 -5.60
CA GLY A 58 -11.70 10.01 -5.71
C GLY A 58 -11.43 10.78 -4.41
N ASN A 59 -12.02 10.36 -3.27
CA ASN A 59 -11.87 11.03 -1.98
C ASN A 59 -11.38 10.07 -0.88
N ALA A 60 -10.13 9.61 -1.01
CA ALA A 60 -9.49 8.76 0.01
C ALA A 60 -9.28 9.46 1.37
N ALA A 61 -9.36 10.78 1.42
CA ALA A 61 -9.27 11.56 2.65
C ALA A 61 -10.59 11.57 3.45
N HIS A 62 -11.69 11.02 2.90
CA HIS A 62 -12.96 10.95 3.61
C HIS A 62 -12.81 10.23 4.96
N PRO A 63 -13.43 10.72 6.06
CA PRO A 63 -13.24 10.14 7.39
C PRO A 63 -13.53 8.64 7.49
N GLU A 64 -14.47 8.14 6.70
CA GLU A 64 -14.79 6.70 6.65
C GLU A 64 -13.66 5.88 6.04
N VAL A 65 -13.05 6.37 4.96
CA VAL A 65 -11.90 5.73 4.32
C VAL A 65 -10.69 5.76 5.24
N GLN A 66 -10.42 6.90 5.90
CA GLN A 66 -9.32 7.01 6.87
C GLN A 66 -9.50 6.06 8.06
N ARG A 67 -10.73 5.86 8.56
CA ARG A 67 -11.02 4.86 9.59
C ARG A 67 -10.77 3.44 9.10
N ALA A 68 -11.17 3.10 7.87
CA ALA A 68 -10.89 1.80 7.28
C ALA A 68 -9.38 1.56 7.13
N ILE A 69 -8.60 2.56 6.67
CA ILE A 69 -7.13 2.48 6.59
C ILE A 69 -6.53 2.19 7.97
N GLN A 70 -6.90 2.94 9.01
CA GLN A 70 -6.42 2.71 10.37
C GLN A 70 -6.77 1.31 10.87
N HIS A 71 -7.99 0.85 10.60
CA HIS A 71 -8.44 -0.49 10.98
C HIS A 71 -7.56 -1.57 10.33
N ILE A 72 -7.32 -1.48 9.02
CA ILE A 72 -6.47 -2.42 8.29
C ILE A 72 -5.05 -2.45 8.87
N PHE A 73 -4.46 -1.28 9.17
CA PHE A 73 -3.13 -1.21 9.78
C PHE A 73 -3.10 -1.84 11.18
N ALA A 74 -4.13 -1.59 12.00
CA ALA A 74 -4.24 -2.18 13.33
C ALA A 74 -4.37 -3.72 13.25
N SER A 75 -5.17 -4.22 12.31
CA SER A 75 -5.35 -5.66 12.08
C SER A 75 -4.09 -6.35 11.57
N ALA A 76 -3.36 -5.72 10.65
CA ALA A 76 -2.05 -6.21 10.20
C ALA A 76 -1.07 -6.29 11.38
N LYS A 77 -0.94 -5.20 12.15
CA LYS A 77 -0.07 -5.14 13.34
C LYS A 77 -0.43 -6.19 14.38
N LYS A 78 -1.72 -6.42 14.64
CA LYS A 78 -2.22 -7.44 15.58
C LYS A 78 -1.73 -8.85 15.21
N HIS A 79 -1.60 -9.14 13.93
CA HIS A 79 -1.10 -10.43 13.42
C HIS A 79 0.42 -10.45 13.17
N GLY A 80 1.14 -9.42 13.63
CA GLY A 80 2.58 -9.31 13.42
C GLY A 80 2.98 -9.10 11.95
N LYS A 81 2.05 -8.62 11.12
CA LYS A 81 2.30 -8.33 9.70
C LYS A 81 2.59 -6.84 9.51
N PRO A 82 3.61 -6.46 8.73
CA PRO A 82 3.80 -5.08 8.32
C PRO A 82 2.60 -4.60 7.49
N SER A 83 2.37 -3.29 7.49
CA SER A 83 1.37 -2.65 6.63
C SER A 83 1.99 -1.64 5.68
N GLY A 84 1.35 -1.44 4.54
CA GLY A 84 1.80 -0.51 3.49
C GLY A 84 0.64 0.17 2.79
N ILE A 85 0.96 1.24 2.07
CA ILE A 85 -0.02 2.08 1.36
C ILE A 85 0.67 2.92 0.28
N LEU A 86 -0.07 3.30 -0.76
CA LEU A 86 0.34 4.32 -1.73
C LEU A 86 -0.11 5.71 -1.25
N ALA A 87 0.83 6.63 -1.07
CA ALA A 87 0.56 7.98 -0.60
C ALA A 87 1.41 9.01 -1.37
N PRO A 88 0.96 9.49 -2.54
CA PRO A 88 1.71 10.45 -3.36
C PRO A 88 1.75 11.86 -2.75
N VAL A 89 0.91 12.15 -1.75
CA VAL A 89 0.91 13.41 -0.99
C VAL A 89 1.77 13.21 0.26
N GLU A 90 2.79 14.05 0.43
CA GLU A 90 3.77 13.92 1.53
C GLU A 90 3.10 13.91 2.91
N ALA A 91 2.13 14.79 3.15
CA ALA A 91 1.41 14.86 4.42
C ALA A 91 0.66 13.55 4.75
N ASP A 92 0.11 12.89 3.73
CA ASP A 92 -0.57 11.61 3.90
C ASP A 92 0.45 10.50 4.17
N ALA A 93 1.57 10.47 3.43
CA ALA A 93 2.64 9.51 3.66
C ALA A 93 3.19 9.58 5.09
N ARG A 94 3.44 10.79 5.59
CA ARG A 94 3.88 11.03 6.99
C ARG A 94 2.85 10.53 7.99
N ARG A 95 1.57 10.87 7.79
CA ARG A 95 0.48 10.39 8.64
C ARG A 95 0.42 8.86 8.71
N TYR A 96 0.55 8.17 7.57
CA TYR A 96 0.50 6.71 7.55
C TYR A 96 1.74 6.06 8.18
N LEU A 97 2.93 6.67 8.02
CA LEU A 97 4.13 6.25 8.74
C LEU A 97 3.96 6.41 10.27
N GLU A 98 3.38 7.52 10.72
CA GLU A 98 3.06 7.75 12.14
C GLU A 98 2.06 6.73 12.69
N TRP A 99 1.13 6.25 11.85
CA TRP A 99 0.18 5.18 12.21
C TRP A 99 0.82 3.78 12.20
N GLY A 100 2.08 3.66 11.79
CA GLY A 100 2.85 2.41 11.85
C GLY A 100 2.93 1.63 10.55
N ALA A 101 2.55 2.21 9.40
CA ALA A 101 2.87 1.62 8.10
C ALA A 101 4.39 1.62 7.88
N THR A 102 4.94 0.54 7.31
CA THR A 102 6.39 0.35 7.15
C THR A 102 6.84 0.26 5.70
N PHE A 103 5.96 -0.11 4.76
CA PHE A 103 6.25 -0.09 3.32
C PHE A 103 5.32 0.85 2.57
N VAL A 104 5.67 2.14 2.59
CA VAL A 104 4.88 3.23 2.00
C VAL A 104 5.44 3.64 0.65
N ALA A 105 4.63 3.52 -0.40
CA ALA A 105 4.98 4.07 -1.71
C ALA A 105 4.65 5.58 -1.71
N VAL A 106 5.67 6.43 -1.67
CA VAL A 106 5.52 7.90 -1.47
C VAL A 106 5.25 8.69 -2.76
N GLY A 107 5.00 8.00 -3.86
CA GLY A 107 4.79 8.60 -5.17
C GLY A 107 4.93 7.58 -6.30
N SER A 108 4.88 8.07 -7.54
CA SER A 108 5.16 7.30 -8.75
C SER A 108 6.11 8.07 -9.64
N ASP A 109 6.88 7.34 -10.46
CA ASP A 109 7.71 7.92 -11.52
C ASP A 109 6.89 8.83 -12.45
N LEU A 110 5.71 8.39 -12.87
CA LEU A 110 4.78 9.16 -13.69
C LEU A 110 4.34 10.46 -12.99
N GLY A 111 3.94 10.38 -11.72
CA GLY A 111 3.47 11.53 -10.94
C GLY A 111 4.59 12.55 -10.72
N VAL A 112 5.78 12.07 -10.36
CA VAL A 112 6.98 12.90 -10.19
C VAL A 112 7.37 13.57 -11.50
N PHE A 113 7.45 12.81 -12.59
CA PHE A 113 7.79 13.34 -13.91
C PHE A 113 6.78 14.39 -14.37
N ARG A 114 5.48 14.10 -14.28
CA ARG A 114 4.40 15.02 -14.65
C ARG A 114 4.44 16.31 -13.83
N SER A 115 4.68 16.22 -12.52
CA SER A 115 4.72 17.38 -11.64
C SER A 115 5.97 18.23 -11.87
N ALA A 116 7.15 17.60 -11.91
CA ALA A 116 8.43 18.31 -12.03
C ALA A 116 8.57 19.00 -13.40
N THR A 117 8.21 18.33 -14.49
CA THR A 117 8.30 18.92 -15.84
C THR A 117 7.32 20.07 -16.05
N GLN A 118 6.09 19.96 -15.51
CA GLN A 118 5.14 21.07 -15.52
C GLN A 118 5.65 22.24 -14.70
N LYS A 119 6.12 21.99 -13.48
CA LYS A 119 6.68 23.04 -12.62
C LYS A 119 7.86 23.76 -13.29
N LEU A 120 8.70 23.03 -14.04
CA LEU A 120 9.77 23.61 -14.82
C LEU A 120 9.22 24.50 -15.96
N ALA A 121 8.20 24.06 -16.69
CA ALA A 121 7.59 24.87 -17.74
C ALA A 121 6.93 26.15 -17.17
N ASP A 122 6.15 26.02 -16.08
CA ASP A 122 5.42 27.11 -15.43
C ASP A 122 6.36 28.22 -14.92
N ALA A 123 7.59 27.87 -14.57
CA ALA A 123 8.61 28.84 -14.14
C ALA A 123 9.04 29.80 -15.27
N PHE A 124 8.79 29.44 -16.54
CA PHE A 124 9.18 30.24 -17.71
C PHE A 124 8.01 30.60 -18.64
N LYS A 125 6.86 29.93 -18.51
CA LYS A 125 5.69 30.11 -19.37
C LYS A 125 4.43 30.12 -18.49
N LYS A 126 3.86 31.30 -18.26
CA LYS A 126 2.55 31.49 -17.64
C LYS A 126 1.49 31.68 -18.71
#